data_AF-A0AAV8YE26-F1
#
_entry.id   AF-A0AAV8YE26-F1
#
_cell.length_a   1.000
_cell.length_b   1.000
_cell.length_c   1.000
_cell.angle_alpha   90.00
_cell.angle_beta   90.00
_cell.angle_gamma   90.00
#
_symmetry.space_group_name_H-M   'P 1'
#
loop_
_entity.id
_entity.type
_entity.pdbx_description
1 polymer ?
#
loop_
_entity_poly.entity_id
_entity_poly.type
_entity_poly.pdbx_seq_one_letter_code
_entity_poly.pdbx_strand_id
1 'polypeptide(L)'
;MVYLLAEWGMGDTDTGNRNYAVPTSESFRRTEHLDHDSDEVDLLPLTNQVGGHTRLMVLNPSTICKPLNFRELDFYQNIQEQDITNFVPKYKGKLSNLSSEK
;
A
#
# COMPACT_ATOMS: atom_id res chain seq x y z
N MET A 1 -5.10 2.21 6.26
CA MET A 1 -5.32 2.95 5.00
C MET A 1 -4.45 2.32 3.93
N VAL A 2 -5.00 2.06 2.74
CA VAL A 2 -4.33 1.37 1.63
C VAL A 2 -4.17 2.35 0.46
N TYR A 3 -2.98 2.35 -0.15
CA TYR A 3 -2.63 3.24 -1.27
C TYR A 3 -1.98 2.46 -2.39
N LEU A 4 -2.17 2.92 -3.63
CA LEU A 4 -1.41 2.42 -4.77
C LEU A 4 0.04 2.95 -4.73
N LEU A 5 0.97 2.08 -5.09
CA LEU A 5 2.38 2.41 -5.30
C LEU A 5 2.66 3.08 -6.65
N ALA A 6 1.61 3.35 -7.42
CA ALA A 6 1.65 3.88 -8.77
C ALA A 6 2.25 5.30 -8.86
N GLU A 7 2.38 5.80 -10.09
CA GLU A 7 2.84 7.15 -10.44
C GLU A 7 1.88 8.23 -9.91
N TRP A 8 2.15 8.71 -8.70
CA TRP A 8 1.68 10.00 -8.23
C TRP A 8 2.92 10.89 -8.00
N GLY A 9 2.81 12.16 -8.39
CA GLY A 9 3.90 13.09 -8.69
C GLY A 9 5.27 12.86 -8.03
N MET A 10 6.24 12.37 -8.81
CA MET A 10 7.69 12.68 -8.81
C MET A 10 8.46 11.63 -9.67
N GLY A 11 8.56 11.85 -10.99
CA GLY A 11 9.65 11.29 -11.81
C GLY A 11 9.50 9.86 -12.38
N ASP A 12 9.92 9.77 -13.65
CA ASP A 12 10.04 8.69 -14.63
C ASP A 12 8.93 7.62 -14.74
N THR A 13 8.30 7.65 -15.92
CA THR A 13 7.33 6.68 -16.47
C THR A 13 7.93 5.31 -16.78
N ASP A 14 9.20 5.09 -16.43
CA ASP A 14 9.86 3.80 -16.63
C ASP A 14 9.37 2.81 -15.58
N THR A 15 8.36 2.05 -16.01
CA THR A 15 7.78 0.87 -15.35
C THR A 15 8.80 -0.26 -15.09
N GLY A 16 10.03 -0.15 -15.61
CA GLY A 16 11.10 -1.10 -15.40
C GLY A 16 11.77 -0.92 -14.03
N ASN A 17 11.48 -1.83 -13.09
CA ASN A 17 12.30 -2.09 -11.91
C ASN A 17 12.09 -1.18 -10.67
N ARG A 18 10.83 -0.88 -10.35
CA ARG A 18 10.43 -0.26 -9.08
C ARG A 18 10.56 -1.22 -7.90
N ASN A 19 11.79 -1.36 -7.40
CA ASN A 19 12.18 -2.21 -6.25
C ASN A 19 11.79 -1.62 -4.88
N TYR A 20 10.56 -1.16 -4.71
CA TYR A 20 10.08 -0.68 -3.40
C TYR A 20 9.79 -1.82 -2.41
N ALA A 21 9.72 -3.04 -2.94
CA ALA A 21 9.50 -4.27 -2.21
C ALA A 21 10.69 -5.21 -2.49
N VAL A 22 11.86 -4.93 -1.89
CA VAL A 22 12.95 -5.92 -1.81
C VAL A 22 12.82 -6.70 -0.50
N PRO A 23 11.92 -7.67 -0.48
CA PRO A 23 12.31 -9.04 -0.22
C PRO A 23 12.21 -9.81 -1.53
N THR A 24 13.19 -10.68 -1.79
CA THR A 24 13.36 -11.51 -2.99
C THR A 24 12.02 -11.82 -3.65
N SER A 25 11.88 -11.65 -4.96
CA SER A 25 10.67 -12.02 -5.73
C SER A 25 10.10 -13.40 -5.36
N GLU A 26 10.95 -14.31 -4.84
CA GLU A 26 10.56 -15.58 -4.24
C GLU A 26 9.67 -15.52 -2.99
N SER A 27 9.78 -14.50 -2.15
CA SER A 27 8.98 -14.33 -0.92
C SER A 27 7.52 -14.04 -1.28
N PHE A 28 7.29 -13.11 -2.21
CA PHE A 28 5.95 -12.83 -2.75
C PHE A 28 5.43 -13.98 -3.63
N ARG A 29 6.30 -14.66 -4.39
CA ARG A 29 5.91 -15.84 -5.18
C ARG A 29 5.52 -17.03 -4.33
N ARG A 30 6.06 -17.16 -3.11
CA ARG A 30 5.59 -18.17 -2.15
C ARG A 30 4.17 -17.86 -1.68
N THR A 31 3.84 -16.59 -1.44
CA THR A 31 2.49 -16.20 -0.98
C THR A 31 1.41 -16.47 -2.03
N GLU A 32 1.70 -16.37 -3.33
CA GLU A 32 0.72 -16.74 -4.38
C GLU A 32 0.53 -18.26 -4.54
N HIS A 33 1.37 -19.08 -3.90
CA HIS A 33 1.38 -20.54 -4.01
C HIS A 33 1.02 -21.28 -2.71
N LEU A 34 0.70 -20.57 -1.62
CA LEU A 34 0.24 -21.17 -0.36
C LEU A 34 -1.29 -21.19 -0.35
N ASP A 35 -1.82 -22.42 -0.37
CA ASP A 35 -3.18 -22.90 -0.13
C ASP A 35 -4.31 -21.87 0.11
N HIS A 36 -5.34 -22.00 -0.72
CA HIS A 36 -6.58 -21.20 -0.81
C HIS A 36 -7.54 -21.30 0.40
N ASP A 37 -7.04 -21.50 1.63
CA ASP A 37 -7.88 -21.70 2.83
C ASP A 37 -7.53 -20.81 4.03
N SER A 38 -6.54 -19.91 3.91
CA SER A 38 -6.28 -18.89 4.93
C SER A 38 -6.37 -17.48 4.34
N ASP A 39 -7.34 -16.68 4.83
CA ASP A 39 -7.48 -15.24 4.55
C ASP A 39 -6.31 -14.38 5.14
N GLU A 40 -5.17 -15.01 5.40
CA GLU A 40 -3.99 -14.37 5.99
C GLU A 40 -3.10 -13.79 4.88
N VAL A 41 -2.73 -12.51 5.02
CA VAL A 41 -1.87 -11.81 4.08
C VAL A 41 -0.65 -11.27 4.82
N ASP A 42 0.53 -11.65 4.36
CA ASP A 42 1.79 -11.13 4.88
C ASP A 42 1.96 -9.64 4.59
N LEU A 43 2.26 -8.87 5.64
CA LEU A 43 2.63 -7.47 5.53
C LEU A 43 4.14 -7.33 5.70
N LEU A 44 4.80 -6.78 4.68
CA LEU A 44 6.24 -6.59 4.68
C LEU A 44 6.61 -5.13 4.92
N PRO A 45 7.74 -4.81 5.58
CA PRO A 45 8.14 -3.41 5.77
C PRO A 45 8.48 -2.74 4.44
N LEU A 46 8.11 -1.47 4.25
CA LEU A 46 8.56 -0.68 3.10
C LEU A 46 10.06 -0.36 3.24
N THR A 47 10.89 -0.85 2.32
CA THR A 47 12.36 -0.80 2.44
C THR A 47 12.93 0.61 2.35
N ASN A 48 12.32 1.47 1.53
CA ASN A 48 12.77 2.84 1.30
C ASN A 48 12.01 3.86 2.16
N GLN A 49 11.45 3.44 3.30
CA GLN A 49 10.80 4.37 4.21
C GLN A 49 11.85 5.33 4.80
N VAL A 50 11.72 6.61 4.46
CA VAL A 50 12.51 7.68 5.04
C VAL A 50 11.67 8.44 6.08
N GLY A 51 12.11 8.45 7.34
CA GLY A 51 11.48 9.19 8.44
C GLY A 51 10.10 8.68 8.92
N GLY A 52 9.56 9.41 9.91
CA GLY A 52 8.21 9.23 10.47
C GLY A 52 8.07 8.19 11.61
N HIS A 53 7.10 8.40 12.50
CA HIS A 53 6.73 7.43 13.56
C HIS A 53 5.73 6.37 13.09
N THR A 54 5.10 6.58 11.93
CA THR A 54 4.12 5.65 11.36
C THR A 54 4.81 4.71 10.39
N ARG A 55 4.72 3.40 10.64
CA ARG A 55 5.28 2.38 9.74
C ARG A 55 4.42 2.22 8.49
N LEU A 56 5.06 2.20 7.33
CA LEU A 56 4.45 1.81 6.06
C LEU A 56 4.77 0.34 5.77
N MET A 57 3.76 -0.41 5.36
CA MET A 57 3.86 -1.83 5.07
C MET A 57 3.43 -2.11 3.62
N VAL A 58 4.18 -2.91 2.89
CA VAL A 58 3.82 -3.44 1.58
C VAL A 58 2.81 -4.56 1.77
N LEU A 59 1.65 -4.43 1.13
CA LEU A 59 0.59 -5.45 1.11
C LEU A 59 0.75 -6.38 -0.10
N ASN A 60 1.12 -5.82 -1.25
CA ASN A 60 1.47 -6.55 -2.47
C ASN A 60 2.33 -5.64 -3.37
N PRO A 61 2.85 -6.11 -4.51
CA PRO A 61 3.76 -5.32 -5.36
C PRO A 61 3.20 -3.96 -5.82
N SER A 62 1.88 -3.77 -5.80
CA SER A 62 1.22 -2.54 -6.26
C SER A 62 0.61 -1.70 -5.15
N THR A 63 0.64 -2.15 -3.89
CA THR A 63 -0.03 -1.46 -2.78
C THR A 63 0.76 -1.47 -1.48
N ILE A 64 0.66 -0.35 -0.77
CA ILE A 64 1.12 -0.21 0.61
C ILE A 64 -0.06 0.11 1.52
N CYS A 65 0.13 -0.16 2.80
CA CYS A 65 -0.78 0.22 3.84
C CYS A 65 -0.07 0.88 5.02
N LYS A 66 -0.85 1.63 5.78
CA LYS A 66 -0.43 2.24 7.04
C LYS A 66 -1.61 2.28 8.03
N PRO A 67 -1.38 2.48 9.33
CA PRO A 67 -2.46 2.69 10.31
C PRO A 67 -3.48 3.76 9.90
N LEU A 68 -4.72 3.64 10.38
CA LEU A 68 -5.78 4.60 10.07
C LEU A 68 -5.50 5.96 10.72
N ASN A 69 -5.48 7.01 9.90
CA ASN A 69 -5.50 8.40 10.34
C ASN A 69 -6.80 9.05 9.87
N PHE A 70 -7.67 9.47 10.79
CA PHE A 70 -8.98 10.01 10.45
C PHE A 70 -8.93 11.35 9.72
N ARG A 71 -7.97 12.23 10.04
CA ARG A 71 -7.82 13.52 9.34
C ARG A 71 -7.37 13.31 7.89
N GLU A 72 -6.50 12.34 7.68
CA GLU A 72 -6.05 11.98 6.34
C GLU A 72 -7.13 11.26 5.54
N LEU A 73 -7.92 10.39 6.19
CA LEU A 73 -9.09 9.77 5.55
C LEU A 73 -10.07 10.85 5.07
N ASP A 74 -10.38 11.82 5.92
CA ASP A 74 -11.25 12.94 5.59
C ASP A 74 -10.71 13.75 4.40
N PHE A 75 -9.39 14.03 4.38
CA PHE A 75 -8.76 14.65 3.22
C PHE A 75 -9.01 13.86 1.92
N TYR A 76 -8.72 12.56 1.89
CA TYR A 76 -8.91 11.74 0.68
C TYR A 76 -10.39 11.58 0.28
N GLN A 77 -11.31 11.59 1.24
CA GLN A 77 -12.76 11.51 0.97
C GLN A 77 -13.33 12.81 0.42
N ASN A 78 -12.67 13.95 0.67
CA ASN A 78 -13.19 15.29 0.36
C ASN A 78 -12.27 16.10 -0.57
N ILE A 79 -11.36 15.48 -1.33
CA ILE A 79 -10.62 16.20 -2.37
C ILE A 79 -11.62 16.76 -3.39
N GLN A 80 -11.67 18.10 -3.50
CA GLN A 80 -12.57 18.81 -4.41
C GLN A 80 -11.91 19.13 -5.75
N GLU A 81 -10.59 19.36 -5.75
CA GLU A 81 -9.83 19.73 -6.94
C GLU A 81 -9.24 18.50 -7.65
N GLN A 82 -9.63 18.29 -8.91
CA GLN A 82 -9.16 17.16 -9.72
C GLN A 82 -7.64 17.20 -9.94
N ASP A 83 -7.05 18.40 -10.02
CA ASP A 83 -5.61 18.57 -10.27
C ASP A 83 -4.77 18.00 -9.12
N ILE A 84 -5.20 18.22 -7.86
CA ILE A 84 -4.51 17.70 -6.67
C ILE A 84 -4.44 16.17 -6.69
N THR A 85 -5.44 15.50 -7.27
CA THR A 85 -5.49 14.02 -7.28
C THR A 85 -4.28 13.39 -7.97
N ASN A 86 -3.61 14.10 -8.88
CA ASN A 86 -2.42 13.61 -9.59
C ASN A 86 -1.13 13.73 -8.77
N PHE A 87 -1.16 14.53 -7.70
CA PHE A 87 -0.01 14.83 -6.86
C PHE A 87 -0.08 14.18 -5.47
N VAL A 88 -1.11 13.38 -5.21
CA VAL A 88 -1.29 12.65 -3.95
C VAL A 88 -1.34 11.15 -4.19
N PRO A 89 -0.94 10.33 -3.20
CA PRO A 89 -1.13 8.89 -3.25
C PRO A 89 -2.58 8.51 -3.57
N LYS A 90 -2.77 7.55 -4.49
CA LYS A 90 -4.11 7.06 -4.81
C LYS A 90 -4.63 6.17 -3.69
N TYR A 91 -5.56 6.70 -2.90
CA TYR A 91 -6.21 5.98 -1.79
C TYR A 91 -7.17 4.90 -2.33
N LYS A 92 -6.96 3.64 -1.93
CA LYS A 92 -7.77 2.48 -2.35
C LYS A 92 -8.83 2.10 -1.32
N GLY A 93 -8.63 2.45 -0.05
CA GLY A 93 -9.59 2.15 1.01
C GLY A 93 -8.98 1.81 2.37
N LYS A 94 -9.79 1.23 3.26
CA LYS A 94 -9.37 0.72 4.57
C LYS A 94 -9.23 -0.79 4.47
N LEU A 95 -8.12 -1.34 4.98
CA LEU A 95 -8.03 -2.76 5.29
C LEU A 95 -8.85 -2.96 6.58
N SER A 96 -9.90 -3.76 6.53
CA SER A 96 -10.64 -4.18 7.72
C SER A 96 -10.16 -5.56 8.14
N ASN A 97 -9.91 -5.74 9.43
CA ASN A 97 -9.70 -7.07 9.99
C ASN A 97 -11.06 -7.78 9.93
N LEU A 98 -11.29 -8.65 8.95
CA LEU A 98 -12.40 -9.60 9.02
C LEU A 98 -11.95 -10.76 9.92
N SER A 99 -11.83 -10.49 11.21
CA SER A 99 -11.79 -11.53 12.24
C SER A 99 -12.74 -11.12 13.37
N SER A 100 -14.02 -11.34 13.10
CA SER A 100 -15.05 -11.47 14.12
C SER A 100 -15.90 -12.67 13.73
N GLU A 101 -15.29 -13.85 13.72
CA GLU A 101 -16.04 -15.09 13.88
C GLU A 101 -15.82 -15.61 15.30
N LYS A 102 -16.89 -15.40 16.10
CA LYS A 102 -17.34 -16.06 17.33
C LYS A 102 -16.38 -16.22 18.51
#